data_AF-A0A8D0AU81-F1
#
_entry.id   AF-A0A8D0AU81-F1
#
_cell.length_a   1.000
_cell.length_b   1.000
_cell.length_c   1.000
_cell.angle_alpha   90.00
_cell.angle_beta   90.00
_cell.angle_gamma   90.00
#
_symmetry.space_group_name_H-M   'P 1'
#
loop_
_entity.id
_entity.type
_entity.pdbx_description
1 polymer ?
#
loop_
_entity_poly.entity_id
_entity_poly.type
_entity_poly.pdbx_seq_one_letter_code
_entity_poly.pdbx_strand_id
1 'polypeptide(L)'
;MASLFGAAGAGLTGYKMNKCVGAIEEFEFLPLRSGKHLHLTIAVTGWLCGGKYSSFQAPWCSLGECGEQYCLVWESRFLKDLGSAMASLLDGLVSMVAQEALKYTVLSGIVAALTWPASLLAAASVIDNPWCVCLNRSAEVGKHLAQVLRSRQQGKRPVSLIGFSLGARVIYYCLQELANDKGSEGVVEDVVLLGAPVDGSEKAWERISRVVAGKIVNGYCRGDWLLGFLYRSSSAQMSVAGLQPINIQDRRIINVDLSSVVKGHLDYMRQMDTILVAVGVPTKEVPGASFALPHFVTFTQGTVDIPDQIPNERVSKSEIVISFNAYLESLSYHKP
;
A
#
# COMPACT_ATOMS: atom_id res chain seq x y z
N MET A 1 -0.42 -38.30 -25.00
CA MET A 1 -0.26 -37.73 -23.63
C MET A 1 0.58 -36.48 -23.75
N ALA A 2 -0.06 -35.32 -23.60
CA ALA A 2 0.50 -34.01 -23.91
C ALA A 2 1.44 -33.53 -22.80
N SER A 3 2.66 -33.14 -23.17
CA SER A 3 3.50 -32.25 -22.36
C SER A 3 3.24 -30.82 -22.81
N LEU A 4 2.19 -30.19 -22.27
CA LEU A 4 1.79 -28.80 -22.60
C LEU A 4 2.14 -27.78 -21.50
N PHE A 5 2.94 -28.16 -20.50
CA PHE A 5 3.32 -27.27 -19.38
C PHE A 5 4.83 -26.99 -19.28
N GLY A 6 5.61 -27.30 -20.31
CA GLY A 6 7.08 -27.28 -20.23
C GLY A 6 7.80 -25.98 -20.60
N ALA A 7 7.22 -25.10 -21.42
CA ALA A 7 7.99 -24.03 -22.09
C ALA A 7 7.69 -22.59 -21.62
N ALA A 8 6.69 -22.37 -20.75
CA ALA A 8 6.33 -21.03 -20.25
C ALA A 8 7.04 -20.66 -18.92
N GLY A 9 8.28 -21.13 -18.75
CA GLY A 9 9.08 -20.92 -17.53
C GLY A 9 9.97 -19.68 -17.54
N ALA A 10 9.94 -18.89 -18.62
CA ALA A 10 10.59 -17.59 -18.69
C ALA A 10 9.57 -16.52 -18.25
N GLY A 11 9.46 -16.28 -16.95
CA GLY A 11 8.63 -15.18 -16.43
C GLY A 11 9.19 -13.80 -16.79
N LEU A 12 8.79 -12.76 -16.06
CA LEU A 12 9.33 -11.39 -16.21
C LEU A 12 10.85 -11.29 -15.95
N THR A 13 11.50 -12.40 -15.58
CA THR A 13 12.94 -12.53 -15.42
C THR A 13 13.67 -12.08 -16.68
N GLY A 14 14.58 -11.11 -16.52
CA GLY A 14 15.37 -10.56 -17.63
C GLY A 14 14.65 -9.48 -18.43
N TYR A 15 13.39 -9.14 -18.10
CA TYR A 15 12.75 -7.96 -18.66
C TYR A 15 13.43 -6.71 -18.12
N LYS A 16 14.10 -6.01 -19.03
CA LYS A 16 14.70 -4.70 -18.80
C LYS A 16 14.35 -3.80 -19.98
N MET A 17 13.91 -2.59 -19.69
CA MET A 17 13.61 -1.61 -20.72
C MET A 17 14.90 -1.21 -21.45
N ASN A 18 15.00 -1.53 -22.75
CA ASN A 18 16.21 -1.31 -23.56
C ASN A 18 16.32 0.13 -24.13
N LYS A 19 15.24 0.90 -24.12
CA LYS A 19 15.18 2.31 -24.56
C LYS A 19 14.17 3.06 -23.70
N CYS A 20 14.44 4.31 -23.34
CA CYS A 20 13.51 5.15 -22.59
C CYS A 20 12.15 5.20 -23.31
N VAL A 21 11.09 4.76 -22.64
CA VAL A 21 9.72 4.84 -23.15
C VAL A 21 9.09 6.10 -22.56
N GLY A 22 8.91 7.11 -23.42
CA GLY A 22 8.43 8.42 -22.99
C GLY A 22 9.38 9.05 -21.98
N ALA A 23 8.87 9.28 -20.77
CA ALA A 23 9.62 9.93 -19.71
C ALA A 23 10.39 8.95 -18.81
N ILE A 24 10.19 7.64 -18.93
CA ILE A 24 10.75 6.65 -18.01
C ILE A 24 12.22 6.37 -18.35
N GLU A 25 13.09 6.45 -17.35
CA GLU A 25 14.54 6.22 -17.46
C GLU A 25 14.94 4.81 -17.04
N GLU A 26 14.22 4.22 -16.08
CA GLU A 26 14.54 2.91 -15.52
C GLU A 26 13.28 2.10 -15.24
N PHE A 27 13.24 0.88 -15.78
CA PHE A 27 12.15 -0.07 -15.56
C PHE A 27 12.65 -1.50 -15.78
N GLU A 28 12.67 -2.31 -14.72
CA GLU A 28 13.21 -3.68 -14.74
C GLU A 28 12.50 -4.55 -13.70
N PHE A 29 12.30 -5.84 -14.00
CA PHE A 29 11.80 -6.81 -13.02
C PHE A 29 12.93 -7.64 -12.44
N LEU A 30 13.14 -7.52 -11.12
CA LEU A 30 14.10 -8.35 -10.39
C LEU A 30 13.38 -9.52 -9.70
N PRO A 31 13.86 -10.77 -9.84
CA PRO A 31 13.24 -11.91 -9.16
C PRO A 31 13.44 -11.79 -7.63
N LEU A 32 12.34 -11.86 -6.87
CA LEU A 32 12.35 -12.00 -5.41
C LEU A 32 12.38 -13.48 -5.01
N ARG A 33 11.60 -14.28 -5.72
CA ARG A 33 11.55 -15.73 -5.59
C ARG A 33 11.28 -16.33 -6.96
N SER A 34 12.27 -17.05 -7.47
CA SER A 34 12.15 -17.79 -8.72
C SER A 34 11.47 -19.13 -8.48
N GLY A 35 10.48 -19.47 -9.31
CA GLY A 35 9.76 -20.73 -9.21
C GLY A 35 8.75 -20.90 -10.34
N LYS A 36 8.40 -22.14 -10.69
CA LYS A 36 7.37 -22.43 -11.68
C LYS A 36 6.00 -22.41 -11.02
N HIS A 37 5.33 -21.26 -11.04
CA HIS A 37 3.98 -21.10 -10.50
C HIS A 37 3.01 -20.60 -11.58
N LEU A 38 1.72 -20.94 -11.40
CA LEU A 38 0.63 -20.49 -12.28
C LEU A 38 0.19 -19.04 -11.98
N HIS A 39 0.66 -18.47 -10.87
CA HIS A 39 0.35 -17.12 -10.40
C HIS A 39 1.65 -16.31 -10.20
N LEU A 40 1.57 -15.01 -10.45
CA LEU A 40 2.69 -14.08 -10.38
C LEU A 40 2.37 -12.92 -9.43
N THR A 41 3.28 -12.60 -8.52
CA THR A 41 3.18 -11.42 -7.64
C THR A 41 4.24 -10.39 -8.01
N ILE A 42 3.83 -9.13 -8.20
CA ILE A 42 4.74 -8.00 -8.43
C ILE A 42 4.68 -7.08 -7.22
N ALA A 43 5.81 -6.95 -6.54
CA ALA A 43 6.01 -6.03 -5.45
C ALA A 43 6.62 -4.71 -5.95
N VAL A 44 6.06 -3.58 -5.52
CA VAL A 44 6.45 -2.25 -5.99
C VAL A 44 6.80 -1.35 -4.81
N THR A 45 8.08 -1.08 -4.67
CA THR A 45 8.63 -0.22 -3.61
C THR A 45 8.40 1.26 -3.93
N GLY A 46 7.98 2.04 -2.92
CA GLY A 46 7.56 3.43 -3.12
C GLY A 46 8.61 4.51 -2.92
N TRP A 47 9.71 4.21 -2.23
CA TRP A 47 10.89 5.08 -2.15
C TRP A 47 12.10 4.23 -1.72
N LEU A 48 13.31 4.79 -1.77
CA LEU A 48 14.52 4.11 -1.30
C LEU A 48 15.24 4.93 -0.24
N CYS A 49 15.83 4.28 0.75
CA CYS A 49 16.64 4.93 1.79
C CYS A 49 18.07 4.39 1.81
N GLY A 50 18.98 5.09 2.48
CA GLY A 50 20.31 4.54 2.76
C GLY A 50 20.29 3.25 3.60
N GLY A 51 21.41 2.52 3.61
CA GLY A 51 21.57 1.32 4.44
C GLY A 51 20.71 0.13 3.98
N LYS A 52 20.01 -0.52 4.92
CA LYS A 52 19.20 -1.75 4.70
C LYS A 52 18.16 -1.59 3.58
N TYR A 53 17.60 -0.40 3.42
CA TYR A 53 16.49 -0.14 2.48
C TYR A 53 16.93 0.55 1.17
N SER A 54 18.19 0.36 0.79
CA SER A 54 18.75 0.87 -0.46
C SER A 54 18.40 0.01 -1.68
N SER A 55 17.88 -1.20 -1.44
CA SER A 55 17.40 -2.13 -2.45
C SER A 55 15.88 -2.15 -2.49
N PHE A 56 15.30 -2.24 -3.68
CA PHE A 56 13.87 -2.39 -3.89
C PHE A 56 13.32 -3.65 -3.22
N GLN A 57 14.12 -4.69 -3.06
CA GLN A 57 13.70 -5.98 -2.50
C GLN A 57 13.63 -5.97 -0.97
N ALA A 58 14.31 -5.02 -0.32
CA ALA A 58 14.49 -5.01 1.13
C ALA A 58 13.17 -4.98 1.95
N PRO A 59 12.12 -4.22 1.56
CA PRO A 59 10.85 -4.23 2.28
C PRO A 59 10.11 -5.57 2.17
N TRP A 60 10.35 -6.33 1.11
CA TRP A 60 9.61 -7.55 0.78
C TRP A 60 10.27 -8.82 1.33
N CYS A 61 11.20 -8.66 2.28
CA CYS A 61 12.02 -9.77 2.75
C CYS A 61 11.19 -10.86 3.44
N SER A 62 10.07 -10.53 4.08
CA SER A 62 9.14 -11.45 4.76
C SER A 62 7.99 -11.95 3.87
N LEU A 63 7.90 -11.50 2.62
CA LEU A 63 6.86 -11.94 1.70
C LEU A 63 6.91 -13.47 1.54
N GLY A 64 5.79 -14.11 1.87
CA GLY A 64 5.63 -15.57 1.97
C GLY A 64 5.40 -16.22 0.61
N GLU A 65 4.74 -17.37 0.59
CA GLU A 65 4.58 -18.17 -0.65
C GLU A 65 3.44 -17.65 -1.54
N CYS A 66 3.67 -16.53 -2.24
CA CYS A 66 2.70 -15.91 -3.15
C CYS A 66 2.96 -16.25 -4.64
N GLY A 67 3.38 -17.48 -4.95
CA GLY A 67 3.74 -17.90 -6.30
C GLY A 67 5.11 -17.37 -6.77
N GLU A 68 5.24 -17.10 -8.08
CA GLU A 68 6.47 -16.52 -8.65
C GLU A 68 6.49 -15.01 -8.34
N GLN A 69 7.60 -14.49 -7.81
CA GLN A 69 7.63 -13.13 -7.26
C GLN A 69 8.68 -12.26 -7.91
N TYR A 70 8.28 -11.04 -8.25
CA TYR A 70 9.14 -10.02 -8.83
C TYR A 70 9.06 -8.74 -8.01
N CYS A 71 10.17 -8.03 -7.94
CA CYS A 71 10.22 -6.64 -7.50
C CYS A 71 10.39 -5.75 -8.72
N LEU A 72 9.54 -4.74 -8.87
CA LEU A 72 9.70 -3.73 -9.90
C LEU A 72 10.77 -2.72 -9.47
N VAL A 73 11.83 -2.60 -10.26
CA VAL A 73 12.82 -1.53 -10.18
C VAL A 73 12.37 -0.42 -11.12
N TRP A 74 12.25 0.79 -10.57
CA TRP A 74 11.82 1.96 -11.33
C TRP A 74 12.44 3.23 -10.75
N GLU A 75 12.93 4.11 -11.63
CA GLU A 75 13.36 5.48 -11.30
C GLU A 75 14.24 5.58 -10.03
N SER A 76 15.21 4.67 -9.85
CA SER A 76 15.97 4.49 -8.60
C SER A 76 16.62 5.78 -8.10
N ARG A 77 17.14 6.60 -9.02
CA ARG A 77 17.74 7.89 -8.71
C ARG A 77 16.74 8.80 -8.00
N PHE A 78 15.58 9.00 -8.61
CA PHE A 78 14.53 9.86 -8.07
C PHE A 78 13.96 9.31 -6.75
N LEU A 79 13.80 7.99 -6.64
CA LEU A 79 13.32 7.36 -5.40
C LEU A 79 14.31 7.48 -4.23
N LYS A 80 15.63 7.48 -4.50
CA LYS A 80 16.67 7.75 -3.49
C LYS A 80 16.67 9.21 -3.08
N ASP A 81 16.58 10.12 -4.04
CA ASP A 81 16.50 11.56 -3.78
C ASP A 81 15.27 11.89 -2.92
N LEU A 82 14.13 11.28 -3.24
CA LEU A 82 12.91 11.40 -2.45
C LEU A 82 13.08 10.85 -1.03
N GLY A 83 13.59 9.62 -0.89
CA GLY A 83 13.76 9.03 0.44
C GLY A 83 14.75 9.81 1.32
N SER A 84 15.79 10.40 0.71
CA SER A 84 16.70 11.32 1.40
C SER A 84 15.98 12.61 1.83
N ALA A 85 15.16 13.19 0.96
CA ALA A 85 14.39 14.39 1.28
C ALA A 85 13.40 14.15 2.42
N MET A 86 12.69 13.00 2.40
CA MET A 86 11.77 12.59 3.46
C MET A 86 12.48 12.37 4.80
N ALA A 87 13.67 11.75 4.79
CA ALA A 87 14.47 11.54 6.00
C ALA A 87 14.95 12.88 6.59
N SER A 88 15.53 13.77 5.76
CA SER A 88 15.96 15.10 6.20
C SER A 88 14.81 15.94 6.74
N LEU A 89 13.62 15.84 6.12
CA LEU A 89 12.43 16.51 6.60
C LEU A 89 12.00 15.99 7.98
N LEU A 90 11.98 14.68 8.17
CA LEU A 90 11.65 14.08 9.48
C LEU A 90 12.66 14.50 10.55
N ASP A 91 13.95 14.43 10.25
CA ASP A 91 15.02 14.81 11.19
C ASP A 91 14.92 16.30 11.56
N GLY A 92 14.61 17.15 10.59
CA GLY A 92 14.34 18.58 10.81
C GLY A 92 13.17 18.82 11.77
N LEU A 93 12.04 18.13 11.55
CA LEU A 93 10.86 18.22 12.42
C LEU A 93 11.15 17.72 13.85
N VAL A 94 11.86 16.59 13.97
CA VAL A 94 12.25 16.04 15.29
C VAL A 94 13.17 17.01 16.03
N SER A 95 14.15 17.59 15.34
CA SER A 95 15.06 18.59 15.91
C SER A 95 14.29 19.83 16.39
N MET A 96 13.34 20.32 15.59
CA MET A 96 12.49 21.46 15.97
C MET A 96 11.65 21.16 17.20
N VAL A 97 11.00 19.99 17.26
CA VAL A 97 10.22 19.56 18.44
C VAL A 97 11.10 19.47 19.67
N ALA A 98 12.32 18.92 19.54
CA ALA A 98 13.26 18.85 20.65
C ALA A 98 13.67 20.24 21.16
N GLN A 99 13.96 21.18 20.25
CA GLN A 99 14.29 22.56 20.60
C GLN A 99 13.13 23.29 21.26
N GLU A 100 11.89 23.06 20.82
CA GLU A 100 10.72 23.70 21.40
C GLU A 100 10.33 23.09 22.75
N ALA A 101 10.50 21.77 22.94
CA ALA A 101 10.29 21.10 24.22
C ALA A 101 11.27 21.58 25.31
N LEU A 102 12.47 22.03 24.93
CA LEU A 102 13.43 22.64 25.86
C LEU A 102 13.03 24.06 26.28
N LYS A 103 12.23 24.76 25.47
CA LYS A 103 11.74 26.13 25.76
C LYS A 103 10.45 26.06 26.58
N TYR A 104 10.57 25.63 27.85
CA TYR A 104 9.49 25.66 28.85
C TYR A 104 9.03 27.09 29.17
N THR A 105 8.34 27.75 28.25
CA THR A 105 7.74 29.08 28.46
C THR A 105 6.23 28.97 28.30
N VAL A 106 5.49 29.39 29.32
CA VAL A 106 4.03 29.28 29.45
C VAL A 106 3.25 30.06 28.35
N LEU A 107 3.95 30.85 27.52
CA LEU A 107 3.42 31.48 26.30
C LEU A 107 3.46 30.57 25.05
N SER A 108 3.95 29.32 25.18
CA SER A 108 4.23 28.39 24.08
C SER A 108 3.00 28.01 23.28
N GLY A 109 1.80 27.97 23.86
CA GLY A 109 0.60 27.48 23.15
C GLY A 109 0.25 28.25 21.87
N ILE A 110 0.32 29.59 21.92
CA ILE A 110 -0.06 30.45 20.77
C ILE A 110 1.11 30.59 19.78
N VAL A 111 2.33 30.73 20.29
CA VAL A 111 3.53 30.81 19.44
C VAL A 111 3.76 29.48 18.72
N ALA A 112 3.61 28.34 19.39
CA ALA A 112 3.71 27.01 18.79
C ALA A 112 2.62 26.76 17.74
N ALA A 113 1.39 27.26 17.95
CA ALA A 113 0.31 27.12 16.98
C ALA A 113 0.59 27.84 15.65
N LEU A 114 1.42 28.89 15.64
CA LEU A 114 1.82 29.63 14.44
C LEU A 114 3.18 29.20 13.87
N THR A 115 4.14 28.85 14.73
CA THR A 115 5.46 28.38 14.29
C THR A 115 5.39 26.98 13.68
N TRP A 116 4.51 26.11 14.18
CA TRP A 116 4.37 24.76 13.63
C TRP A 116 3.96 24.75 12.14
N PRO A 117 2.90 25.46 11.70
CA PRO A 117 2.57 25.55 10.27
C PRO A 117 3.65 26.20 9.41
N ALA A 118 4.29 27.28 9.88
CA ALA A 118 5.30 28.00 9.11
C ALA A 118 6.58 27.18 8.91
N SER A 119 7.05 26.51 9.97
CA SER A 119 8.20 25.61 9.90
C SER A 119 7.92 24.39 9.02
N LEU A 120 6.70 23.84 9.10
CA LEU A 120 6.29 22.72 8.25
C LEU A 120 6.21 23.12 6.77
N LEU A 121 5.69 24.33 6.46
CA LEU A 121 5.69 24.89 5.10
C LEU A 121 7.11 25.12 4.57
N ALA A 122 8.00 25.68 5.38
CA ALA A 122 9.39 25.89 4.99
C ALA A 122 10.10 24.56 4.71
N ALA A 123 9.87 23.54 5.55
CA ALA A 123 10.47 22.23 5.37
C ALA A 123 9.84 21.44 4.20
N ALA A 124 8.55 21.66 3.92
CA ALA A 124 7.86 21.12 2.74
C ALA A 124 8.48 21.60 1.42
N SER A 125 8.92 22.86 1.36
CA SER A 125 9.57 23.41 0.15
C SER A 125 10.82 22.62 -0.29
N VAL A 126 11.50 21.94 0.64
CA VAL A 126 12.69 21.12 0.35
C VAL A 126 12.32 19.81 -0.35
N ILE A 127 11.17 19.23 -0.01
CA ILE A 127 10.71 17.95 -0.54
C ILE A 127 9.78 18.10 -1.74
N ASP A 128 9.15 19.28 -1.92
CA ASP A 128 8.17 19.51 -2.98
C ASP A 128 8.67 19.11 -4.37
N ASN A 129 9.92 19.44 -4.70
CA ASN A 129 10.49 19.08 -6.00
C ASN A 129 10.70 17.56 -6.17
N PRO A 130 11.47 16.85 -5.32
CA PRO A 130 11.58 15.39 -5.39
C PRO A 130 10.23 14.66 -5.35
N TRP A 131 9.29 15.13 -4.52
CA TRP A 131 7.95 14.57 -4.40
C TRP A 131 7.16 14.72 -5.69
N CYS A 132 7.05 15.93 -6.23
CA CYS A 132 6.31 16.19 -7.47
C CYS A 132 6.89 15.41 -8.67
N VAL A 133 8.23 15.33 -8.77
CA VAL A 133 8.89 14.52 -9.80
C VAL A 133 8.48 13.06 -9.67
N CYS A 134 8.54 12.48 -8.47
CA CYS A 134 8.18 11.08 -8.29
C CYS A 134 6.66 10.83 -8.44
N LEU A 135 5.78 11.80 -8.14
CA LEU A 135 4.35 11.71 -8.42
C LEU A 135 4.06 11.62 -9.92
N ASN A 136 4.77 12.40 -10.75
CA ASN A 136 4.63 12.36 -12.21
C ASN A 136 5.23 11.06 -12.78
N ARG A 137 6.43 10.71 -12.35
CA ARG A 137 7.12 9.48 -12.77
C ARG A 137 6.33 8.22 -12.43
N SER A 138 5.75 8.13 -11.23
CA SER A 138 4.94 6.97 -10.81
C SER A 138 3.71 6.76 -11.69
N ALA A 139 3.08 7.84 -12.19
CA ALA A 139 1.96 7.73 -13.13
C ALA A 139 2.40 7.14 -14.48
N GLU A 140 3.52 7.62 -15.03
CA GLU A 140 4.07 7.11 -16.29
C GLU A 140 4.53 5.65 -16.17
N VAL A 141 5.23 5.31 -15.08
CA VAL A 141 5.63 3.93 -14.77
C VAL A 141 4.41 3.01 -14.62
N GLY A 142 3.33 3.49 -14.00
CA GLY A 142 2.06 2.76 -13.92
C GLY A 142 1.47 2.43 -15.29
N LYS A 143 1.40 3.42 -16.19
CA LYS A 143 0.94 3.20 -17.57
C LYS A 143 1.83 2.20 -18.31
N HIS A 144 3.15 2.28 -18.14
CA HIS A 144 4.05 1.32 -18.77
C HIS A 144 3.89 -0.09 -18.19
N LEU A 145 3.70 -0.22 -16.88
CA LEU A 145 3.38 -1.51 -16.25
C LEU A 145 2.09 -2.11 -16.85
N ALA A 146 1.05 -1.30 -17.06
CA ALA A 146 -0.17 -1.76 -17.73
C ALA A 146 0.11 -2.29 -19.15
N GLN A 147 0.95 -1.62 -19.92
CA GLN A 147 1.36 -2.08 -21.26
C GLN A 147 2.08 -3.44 -21.20
N VAL A 148 3.00 -3.62 -20.24
CA VAL A 148 3.69 -4.90 -20.04
C VAL A 148 2.69 -6.01 -19.72
N LEU A 149 1.82 -5.79 -18.73
CA LEU A 149 0.83 -6.77 -18.32
C LEU A 149 -0.14 -7.13 -19.45
N ARG A 150 -0.56 -6.14 -20.24
CA ARG A 150 -1.44 -6.29 -21.42
C ARG A 150 -0.75 -7.08 -22.54
N SER A 151 0.55 -6.87 -22.76
CA SER A 151 1.32 -7.63 -23.75
C SER A 151 1.53 -9.10 -23.34
N ARG A 152 1.10 -9.49 -22.13
CA ARG A 152 1.15 -10.86 -21.61
C ARG A 152 2.56 -11.45 -21.70
N GLN A 153 3.60 -10.66 -21.41
CA GLN A 153 4.99 -11.16 -21.34
C GLN A 153 5.10 -12.34 -20.36
N GLN A 154 4.34 -12.27 -19.27
CA GLN A 154 4.21 -13.32 -18.26
C GLN A 154 3.28 -14.48 -18.67
N GLY A 155 2.77 -14.51 -19.90
CA GLY A 155 1.68 -15.37 -20.36
C GLY A 155 0.31 -14.92 -19.84
N LYS A 156 -0.70 -15.80 -19.94
CA LYS A 156 -2.07 -15.55 -19.45
C LYS A 156 -2.23 -15.80 -17.94
N ARG A 157 -1.14 -15.75 -17.18
CA ARG A 157 -1.16 -15.98 -15.74
C ARG A 157 -1.78 -14.77 -15.02
N PRO A 158 -2.64 -14.99 -14.02
CA PRO A 158 -3.11 -13.91 -13.16
C PRO A 158 -1.95 -13.27 -12.41
N VAL A 159 -2.06 -11.96 -12.21
CA VAL A 159 -1.04 -11.15 -11.54
C VAL A 159 -1.61 -10.51 -10.29
N SER A 160 -0.97 -10.72 -9.15
CA SER A 160 -1.20 -9.94 -7.94
C SER A 160 -0.20 -8.79 -7.84
N LEU A 161 -0.68 -7.62 -7.42
CA LEU A 161 0.11 -6.40 -7.29
C LEU A 161 0.12 -5.95 -5.84
N ILE A 162 1.31 -5.75 -5.28
CA ILE A 162 1.47 -5.19 -3.93
C ILE A 162 2.44 -4.01 -3.96
N GLY A 163 2.06 -2.91 -3.32
CA GLY A 163 2.93 -1.74 -3.26
C GLY A 163 2.58 -0.82 -2.11
N PHE A 164 3.56 -0.01 -1.72
CA PHE A 164 3.37 1.03 -0.70
C PHE A 164 3.77 2.40 -1.24
N SER A 165 3.16 3.46 -0.71
CA SER A 165 3.46 4.86 -1.09
C SER A 165 3.41 5.06 -2.61
N LEU A 166 4.45 5.63 -3.24
CA LEU A 166 4.48 5.83 -4.68
C LEU A 166 4.49 4.53 -5.48
N GLY A 167 4.87 3.40 -4.89
CA GLY A 167 4.74 2.09 -5.50
C GLY A 167 3.28 1.64 -5.56
N ALA A 168 2.48 1.97 -4.54
CA ALA A 168 1.03 1.83 -4.60
C ALA A 168 0.44 2.78 -5.66
N ARG A 169 0.98 3.99 -5.83
CA ARG A 169 0.59 4.92 -6.89
C ARG A 169 0.89 4.38 -8.30
N VAL A 170 2.05 3.74 -8.50
CA VAL A 170 2.36 3.02 -9.76
C VAL A 170 1.28 1.99 -10.08
N ILE A 171 0.90 1.16 -9.09
CA ILE A 171 -0.16 0.15 -9.27
C ILE A 171 -1.51 0.82 -9.58
N TYR A 172 -1.87 1.87 -8.86
CA TYR A 172 -3.10 2.62 -9.09
C TYR A 172 -3.21 3.13 -10.54
N TYR A 173 -2.17 3.77 -11.07
CA TYR A 173 -2.18 4.25 -12.46
C TYR A 173 -2.10 3.11 -13.47
N CYS A 174 -1.45 1.99 -13.14
CA CYS A 174 -1.53 0.76 -13.93
C CYS A 174 -2.98 0.27 -14.07
N LEU A 175 -3.73 0.21 -12.96
CA LEU A 175 -5.12 -0.21 -12.98
C LEU A 175 -6.03 0.78 -13.71
N GLN A 176 -5.80 2.09 -13.56
CA GLN A 176 -6.53 3.10 -14.32
C GLN A 176 -6.32 2.92 -15.83
N GLU A 177 -5.08 2.69 -16.26
CA GLU A 177 -4.76 2.48 -17.67
C GLU A 177 -5.42 1.21 -18.20
N LEU A 178 -5.34 0.09 -17.45
CA LEU A 178 -6.02 -1.15 -17.81
C LEU A 178 -7.54 -0.96 -17.90
N ALA A 179 -8.15 -0.17 -17.02
CA ALA A 179 -9.58 0.11 -17.00
C ALA A 179 -10.06 1.03 -18.15
N ASN A 180 -9.15 1.71 -18.84
CA ASN A 180 -9.47 2.51 -20.02
C ASN A 180 -9.57 1.65 -21.30
N ASP A 181 -8.97 0.46 -21.28
CA ASP A 181 -8.89 -0.45 -22.42
C ASP A 181 -9.90 -1.60 -22.32
N LYS A 182 -10.41 -2.06 -23.47
CA LYS A 182 -11.25 -3.26 -23.55
C LYS A 182 -10.39 -4.53 -23.53
N GLY A 183 -10.82 -5.57 -22.81
CA GLY A 183 -10.16 -6.89 -22.82
C GLY A 183 -9.00 -7.02 -21.83
N SER A 184 -8.86 -6.05 -20.91
CA SER A 184 -7.89 -6.08 -19.82
C SER A 184 -8.43 -6.77 -18.55
N GLU A 185 -9.68 -7.26 -18.58
CA GLU A 185 -10.29 -7.97 -17.46
C GLU A 185 -9.56 -9.29 -17.18
N GLY A 186 -9.39 -9.60 -15.88
CA GLY A 186 -8.72 -10.84 -15.45
C GLY A 186 -7.21 -10.88 -15.70
N VAL A 187 -6.58 -9.74 -16.04
CA VAL A 187 -5.11 -9.60 -15.99
C VAL A 187 -4.64 -9.58 -14.54
N VAL A 188 -5.33 -8.79 -13.71
CA VAL A 188 -4.99 -8.59 -12.30
C VAL A 188 -5.96 -9.38 -11.43
N GLU A 189 -5.41 -10.18 -10.52
CA GLU A 189 -6.17 -10.98 -9.56
C GLU A 189 -6.37 -10.20 -8.27
N ASP A 190 -5.33 -10.05 -7.45
CA ASP A 190 -5.41 -9.31 -6.19
C ASP A 190 -4.53 -8.04 -6.20
N VAL A 191 -4.94 -7.04 -5.43
CA VAL A 191 -4.24 -5.77 -5.30
C VAL A 191 -4.10 -5.40 -3.83
N VAL A 192 -2.92 -5.01 -3.39
CA VAL A 192 -2.65 -4.51 -2.03
C VAL A 192 -1.93 -3.17 -2.11
N LEU A 193 -2.58 -2.13 -1.62
CA LEU A 193 -2.11 -0.75 -1.67
C LEU A 193 -1.95 -0.23 -0.25
N LEU A 194 -0.72 0.18 0.09
CA LEU A 194 -0.35 0.58 1.45
C LEU A 194 0.03 2.06 1.46
N GLY A 195 -0.71 2.91 2.18
CA GLY A 195 -0.40 4.33 2.28
C GLY A 195 -0.38 5.03 0.93
N ALA A 196 -1.36 4.73 0.06
CA ALA A 196 -1.33 5.17 -1.33
C ALA A 196 -1.63 6.69 -1.46
N PRO A 197 -0.71 7.50 -2.02
CA PRO A 197 -0.95 8.91 -2.32
C PRO A 197 -1.73 9.01 -3.64
N VAL A 198 -3.01 8.65 -3.63
CA VAL A 198 -3.91 8.63 -4.80
C VAL A 198 -5.31 9.07 -4.42
N ASP A 199 -6.12 9.39 -5.43
CA ASP A 199 -7.51 9.79 -5.23
C ASP A 199 -8.32 8.69 -4.54
N GLY A 200 -8.94 9.04 -3.41
CA GLY A 200 -9.85 8.17 -2.67
C GLY A 200 -11.32 8.30 -3.07
N SER A 201 -11.65 9.02 -4.15
CA SER A 201 -13.03 9.22 -4.61
C SER A 201 -13.66 7.94 -5.18
N GLU A 202 -14.93 7.68 -4.83
CA GLU A 202 -15.67 6.49 -5.26
C GLU A 202 -15.62 6.26 -6.78
N LYS A 203 -15.81 7.33 -7.57
CA LYS A 203 -15.77 7.29 -9.05
C LYS A 203 -14.48 6.69 -9.61
N ALA A 204 -13.33 6.95 -8.99
CA ALA A 204 -12.06 6.40 -9.43
C ALA A 204 -12.00 4.88 -9.18
N TRP A 205 -12.47 4.45 -8.00
CA TRP A 205 -12.42 3.05 -7.56
C TRP A 205 -13.50 2.17 -8.22
N GLU A 206 -14.64 2.74 -8.62
CA GLU A 206 -15.64 2.07 -9.46
C GLU A 206 -15.05 1.60 -10.80
N ARG A 207 -14.12 2.36 -11.38
CA ARG A 207 -13.47 1.99 -12.64
C ARG A 207 -12.39 0.92 -12.40
N ILE A 208 -11.56 1.14 -11.39
CA ILE A 208 -10.44 0.25 -11.05
C ILE A 208 -10.94 -1.15 -10.65
N SER A 209 -12.04 -1.23 -9.89
CA SER A 209 -12.61 -2.51 -9.44
C SER A 209 -13.08 -3.42 -10.58
N ARG A 210 -13.33 -2.89 -11.78
CA ARG A 210 -13.77 -3.68 -12.95
C ARG A 210 -12.67 -4.53 -13.55
N VAL A 211 -11.40 -4.12 -13.42
CA VAL A 211 -10.26 -4.83 -14.00
C VAL A 211 -9.55 -5.77 -13.03
N VAL A 212 -9.87 -5.67 -11.74
CA VAL A 212 -9.36 -6.56 -10.69
C VAL A 212 -10.38 -7.68 -10.46
N ALA A 213 -9.99 -8.94 -10.63
CA ALA A 213 -10.90 -10.07 -10.47
C ALA A 213 -11.16 -10.44 -9.00
N GLY A 214 -10.12 -10.34 -8.17
CA GLY A 214 -10.10 -10.68 -6.76
C GLY A 214 -10.26 -9.48 -5.84
N LYS A 215 -9.47 -9.43 -4.78
CA LYS A 215 -9.55 -8.45 -3.69
C LYS A 215 -8.71 -7.22 -3.99
N ILE A 216 -9.17 -6.07 -3.52
CA ILE A 216 -8.41 -4.82 -3.48
C ILE A 216 -8.29 -4.43 -2.01
N VAL A 217 -7.10 -4.57 -1.44
CA VAL A 217 -6.82 -4.17 -0.07
C VAL A 217 -6.26 -2.75 -0.05
N ASN A 218 -6.90 -1.87 0.71
CA ASN A 218 -6.42 -0.53 1.01
C ASN A 218 -5.96 -0.45 2.47
N GLY A 219 -4.66 -0.51 2.69
CA GLY A 219 -4.03 -0.31 3.98
C GLY A 219 -3.74 1.16 4.22
N TYR A 220 -4.57 1.83 5.01
CA TYR A 220 -4.50 3.28 5.24
C TYR A 220 -4.04 3.61 6.67
N CYS A 221 -3.44 4.78 6.87
CA CYS A 221 -3.10 5.31 8.19
C CYS A 221 -3.66 6.71 8.35
N ARG A 222 -4.54 6.90 9.34
CA ARG A 222 -5.21 8.20 9.58
C ARG A 222 -4.24 9.27 10.07
N GLY A 223 -3.22 8.84 10.81
CA GLY A 223 -2.20 9.69 11.42
C GLY A 223 -1.00 9.96 10.52
N ASP A 224 -1.02 9.55 9.25
CA ASP A 224 0.08 9.80 8.33
C ASP A 224 0.17 11.31 7.98
N TRP A 225 0.99 12.02 8.76
CA TRP A 225 1.17 13.45 8.63
C TRP A 225 1.76 13.85 7.27
N LEU A 226 2.59 13.00 6.66
CA LEU A 226 3.26 13.32 5.39
C LEU A 226 2.22 13.39 4.28
N LEU A 227 1.36 12.37 4.18
CA LEU A 227 0.24 12.39 3.24
C LEU A 227 -0.80 13.44 3.63
N GLY A 228 -1.07 13.60 4.92
CA GLY A 228 -2.03 14.56 5.44
C GLY A 228 -1.69 16.01 5.12
N PHE A 229 -0.39 16.34 5.05
CA PHE A 229 0.10 17.69 4.78
C PHE A 229 0.63 17.84 3.36
N LEU A 230 1.71 17.15 2.99
CA LEU A 230 2.41 17.36 1.72
C LEU A 230 1.55 16.97 0.51
N TYR A 231 0.89 15.81 0.57
CA TYR A 231 0.10 15.38 -0.57
C TYR A 231 -1.14 16.25 -0.76
N ARG A 232 -1.82 16.62 0.34
CA ARG A 232 -2.97 17.53 0.28
C ARG A 232 -2.58 18.92 -0.24
N SER A 233 -1.43 19.46 0.17
CA SER A 233 -0.94 20.74 -0.33
C SER A 233 -0.51 20.65 -1.80
N SER A 234 0.11 19.55 -2.22
CA SER A 234 0.62 19.39 -3.60
C SER A 234 -0.44 19.04 -4.64
N SER A 235 -1.49 18.30 -4.25
CA SER A 235 -2.42 17.67 -5.21
C SER A 235 -3.86 18.18 -5.14
N ALA A 236 -4.18 19.11 -4.22
CA ALA A 236 -5.52 19.67 -4.02
C ALA A 236 -6.65 18.61 -3.88
N GLN A 237 -6.28 17.37 -3.55
CA GLN A 237 -7.21 16.26 -3.36
C GLN A 237 -7.62 16.17 -1.90
N MET A 238 -8.93 16.32 -1.66
CA MET A 238 -9.47 16.19 -0.32
C MET A 238 -9.53 14.75 0.17
N SER A 239 -9.79 13.81 -0.76
CA SER A 239 -9.86 12.38 -0.48
C SER A 239 -8.59 11.66 -0.92
N VAL A 240 -7.86 11.09 0.04
CA VAL A 240 -6.59 10.38 -0.21
C VAL A 240 -6.72 8.95 0.28
N ALA A 241 -6.58 7.97 -0.60
CA ALA A 241 -6.81 6.56 -0.26
C ALA A 241 -5.89 6.06 0.89
N GLY A 242 -4.65 6.56 0.96
CA GLY A 242 -3.72 6.22 2.04
C GLY A 242 -4.06 6.78 3.42
N LEU A 243 -5.03 7.71 3.53
CA LEU A 243 -5.42 8.35 4.80
C LEU A 243 -6.76 7.87 5.36
N GLN A 244 -7.58 7.24 4.54
CA GLN A 244 -8.96 6.93 4.89
C GLN A 244 -9.50 5.72 4.10
N PRO A 245 -10.56 5.07 4.58
CA PRO A 245 -11.19 4.00 3.83
C PRO A 245 -11.76 4.50 2.49
N ILE A 246 -11.69 3.65 1.47
CA ILE A 246 -12.38 3.83 0.20
C ILE A 246 -13.82 3.38 0.40
N ASN A 247 -14.76 4.32 0.34
CA ASN A 247 -16.18 4.05 0.58
C ASN A 247 -16.91 3.87 -0.76
N ILE A 248 -17.14 2.62 -1.13
CA ILE A 248 -17.81 2.21 -2.37
C ILE A 248 -18.55 0.90 -2.11
N GLN A 249 -19.67 0.68 -2.81
CA GLN A 249 -20.45 -0.55 -2.73
C GLN A 249 -19.81 -1.72 -3.50
N ASP A 250 -18.56 -2.08 -3.19
CA ASP A 250 -17.90 -3.27 -3.71
C ASP A 250 -17.28 -4.10 -2.58
N ARG A 251 -17.81 -5.30 -2.36
CA ARG A 251 -17.34 -6.25 -1.34
C ARG A 251 -15.89 -6.72 -1.52
N ARG A 252 -15.31 -6.51 -2.71
CA ARG A 252 -13.91 -6.86 -3.00
C ARG A 252 -12.92 -5.83 -2.47
N ILE A 253 -13.38 -4.61 -2.16
CA ILE A 253 -12.54 -3.57 -1.57
C ILE A 253 -12.51 -3.76 -0.05
N ILE A 254 -11.33 -4.07 0.47
CA ILE A 254 -11.09 -4.37 1.88
C ILE A 254 -10.23 -3.24 2.45
N ASN A 255 -10.82 -2.42 3.30
CA ASN A 255 -10.10 -1.34 3.99
C ASN A 255 -9.50 -1.86 5.29
N VAL A 256 -8.21 -1.62 5.50
CA VAL A 256 -7.46 -2.05 6.68
C VAL A 256 -6.83 -0.82 7.33
N ASP A 257 -7.23 -0.53 8.57
CA ASP A 257 -6.64 0.57 9.35
C ASP A 257 -5.30 0.14 9.96
N LEU A 258 -4.22 0.77 9.51
CA LEU A 258 -2.86 0.48 9.94
C LEU A 258 -2.36 1.47 11.00
N SER A 259 -3.22 2.36 11.53
CA SER A 259 -2.81 3.41 12.48
C SER A 259 -2.25 2.89 13.81
N SER A 260 -2.51 1.61 14.15
CA SER A 260 -1.88 0.93 15.29
C SER A 260 -0.41 0.59 15.04
N VAL A 261 -0.03 0.30 13.79
CA VAL A 261 1.30 -0.18 13.37
C VAL A 261 2.16 0.94 12.77
N VAL A 262 1.55 1.83 11.98
CA VAL A 262 2.17 2.93 11.25
C VAL A 262 1.89 4.23 12.00
N LYS A 263 2.95 4.94 12.43
CA LYS A 263 2.82 6.26 13.10
C LYS A 263 3.15 7.42 12.17
N GLY A 264 3.90 7.17 11.10
CA GLY A 264 4.08 8.10 9.98
C GLY A 264 4.48 7.37 8.70
N HIS A 265 4.49 8.09 7.57
CA HIS A 265 4.70 7.48 6.25
C HIS A 265 5.95 6.60 6.14
N LEU A 266 7.06 7.03 6.76
CA LEU A 266 8.32 6.29 6.72
C LEU A 266 8.25 4.92 7.41
N ASP A 267 7.26 4.69 8.29
CA ASP A 267 7.09 3.43 8.99
C ASP A 267 6.58 2.31 8.09
N TYR A 268 5.91 2.61 6.97
CA TYR A 268 5.46 1.56 6.03
C TYR A 268 6.60 0.63 5.61
N MET A 269 7.79 1.20 5.35
CA MET A 269 8.97 0.44 4.97
C MET A 269 9.59 -0.32 6.15
N ARG A 270 9.55 0.25 7.37
CA ARG A 270 10.17 -0.34 8.56
C ARG A 270 9.33 -1.45 9.18
N GLN A 271 8.01 -1.31 9.09
CA GLN A 271 7.02 -2.19 9.71
C GLN A 271 6.40 -3.16 8.69
N MET A 272 6.99 -3.30 7.50
CA MET A 272 6.40 -4.07 6.40
C MET A 272 6.03 -5.49 6.83
N ASP A 273 6.86 -6.17 7.61
CA ASP A 273 6.59 -7.52 8.12
C ASP A 273 5.26 -7.59 8.90
N THR A 274 5.05 -6.67 9.84
CA THR A 274 3.81 -6.56 10.62
C THR A 274 2.63 -6.13 9.74
N ILE A 275 2.86 -5.23 8.79
CA ILE A 275 1.83 -4.74 7.88
C ILE A 275 1.32 -5.88 7.00
N LEU A 276 2.21 -6.68 6.40
CA LEU A 276 1.84 -7.82 5.55
C LEU A 276 0.93 -8.80 6.30
N VAL A 277 1.25 -9.11 7.56
CA VAL A 277 0.37 -9.92 8.43
C VAL A 277 -0.98 -9.23 8.65
N ALA A 278 -0.97 -7.94 9.00
CA ALA A 278 -2.20 -7.18 9.28
C ALA A 278 -3.14 -7.10 8.07
N VAL A 279 -2.60 -7.02 6.85
CA VAL A 279 -3.40 -7.00 5.61
C VAL A 279 -3.74 -8.39 5.06
N GLY A 280 -3.32 -9.46 5.74
CA GLY A 280 -3.62 -10.85 5.37
C GLY A 280 -2.82 -11.37 4.17
N VAL A 281 -1.65 -10.78 3.89
CA VAL A 281 -0.71 -11.29 2.87
C VAL A 281 0.12 -12.41 3.50
N PRO A 282 0.32 -13.56 2.80
CA PRO A 282 1.18 -14.63 3.30
C PRO A 282 2.59 -14.12 3.62
N THR A 283 3.10 -14.45 4.80
CA THR A 283 4.46 -14.14 5.24
C THR A 283 5.22 -15.40 5.59
N LYS A 284 6.55 -15.33 5.53
CA LYS A 284 7.45 -16.37 6.06
C LYS A 284 8.03 -15.90 7.39
N GLU A 285 8.32 -16.84 8.28
CA GLU A 285 9.00 -16.52 9.54
C GLU A 285 10.38 -15.90 9.24
N VAL A 286 10.65 -14.75 9.86
CA VAL A 286 11.97 -14.10 9.84
C VAL A 286 12.60 -14.30 11.21
N PRO A 287 13.79 -14.91 11.32
CA PRO A 287 14.46 -15.11 12.61
C PRO A 287 14.64 -13.78 13.35
N GLY A 288 14.13 -13.69 14.58
CA GLY A 288 14.24 -12.51 15.46
C GLY A 288 13.07 -11.52 15.45
N ALA A 289 12.00 -11.79 14.69
CA ALA A 289 10.78 -11.00 14.75
C ALA A 289 9.87 -11.45 15.91
N SER A 290 9.80 -10.66 16.98
CA SER A 290 8.85 -10.87 18.08
C SER A 290 7.46 -10.35 17.67
N PHE A 291 6.57 -11.24 17.27
CA PHE A 291 5.19 -10.89 16.92
C PHE A 291 4.33 -10.77 18.18
N ALA A 292 4.16 -9.56 18.70
CA ALA A 292 3.02 -9.24 19.55
C ALA A 292 1.93 -8.66 18.66
N LEU A 293 0.92 -9.46 18.31
CA LEU A 293 -0.28 -8.96 17.63
C LEU A 293 -1.00 -7.98 18.56
N PRO A 294 -1.09 -6.67 18.24
CA PRO A 294 -2.06 -5.82 18.93
C PRO A 294 -3.46 -6.33 18.59
N HIS A 295 -4.32 -6.38 19.61
CA HIS A 295 -5.68 -6.92 19.51
C HIS A 295 -6.46 -6.33 18.33
N PHE A 296 -7.06 -7.24 17.55
CA PHE A 296 -8.08 -7.04 16.51
C PHE A 296 -7.97 -5.77 15.65
N VAL A 297 -7.44 -5.96 14.43
CA VAL A 297 -7.63 -5.02 13.32
C VAL A 297 -9.11 -5.02 12.93
N THR A 298 -9.77 -3.88 13.09
CA THR A 298 -11.20 -3.72 12.75
C THR A 298 -11.38 -3.70 11.23
N PHE A 299 -11.99 -4.75 10.68
CA PHE A 299 -12.53 -4.73 9.33
C PHE A 299 -13.84 -3.94 9.33
N THR A 300 -13.85 -2.72 8.79
CA THR A 300 -15.08 -1.96 8.62
C THR A 300 -15.76 -2.36 7.31
N GLN A 301 -16.82 -3.17 7.39
CA GLN A 301 -17.81 -3.30 6.32
C GLN A 301 -18.82 -2.15 6.47
N GLY A 302 -19.06 -1.39 5.40
CA GLY A 302 -20.04 -0.30 5.41
C GLY A 302 -21.47 -0.86 5.50
N THR A 303 -22.18 -0.55 6.58
CA THR A 303 -23.63 -0.74 6.71
C THR A 303 -24.34 0.60 6.55
N VAL A 304 -25.41 0.60 5.77
CA VAL A 304 -26.29 1.73 5.50
C VAL A 304 -27.22 1.95 6.70
N ASP A 305 -27.20 3.15 7.29
CA ASP A 305 -28.11 3.57 8.35
C ASP A 305 -29.51 3.87 7.76
N ILE A 306 -30.54 3.20 8.27
CA ILE A 306 -31.95 3.60 8.13
C ILE A 306 -32.37 4.15 9.51
N PRO A 307 -32.93 5.37 9.61
CA PRO A 307 -33.31 5.94 10.90
C PRO A 307 -34.72 5.49 11.29
N ASP A 308 -34.88 4.92 12.50
CA ASP A 308 -35.95 5.35 13.42
C ASP A 308 -35.86 4.72 14.83
N GLN A 309 -35.91 5.61 15.82
CA GLN A 309 -36.57 5.56 17.14
C GLN A 309 -36.10 4.60 18.27
N ILE A 310 -35.82 5.26 19.41
CA ILE A 310 -35.37 4.85 20.77
C ILE A 310 -36.63 4.46 21.61
N PRO A 311 -36.62 3.62 22.70
CA PRO A 311 -35.67 3.66 23.82
C PRO A 311 -35.23 2.35 24.52
N ASN A 312 -33.92 2.33 24.82
CA ASN A 312 -33.33 2.12 26.15
C ASN A 312 -33.62 0.79 26.87
N GLU A 313 -32.81 -0.24 26.61
CA GLU A 313 -32.57 -1.34 27.55
C GLU A 313 -31.06 -1.58 27.73
N ARG A 314 -30.59 -1.49 28.98
CA ARG A 314 -29.25 -1.87 29.40
C ARG A 314 -29.16 -3.39 29.36
N VAL A 315 -28.55 -3.96 28.33
CA VAL A 315 -28.18 -5.38 28.33
C VAL A 315 -26.72 -5.55 28.73
N SER A 316 -26.54 -6.36 29.76
CA SER A 316 -25.30 -6.71 30.45
C SER A 316 -24.29 -7.41 29.53
N LYS A 317 -22.99 -7.11 29.72
CA LYS A 317 -21.82 -7.66 29.00
C LYS A 317 -21.54 -9.17 29.23
N SER A 318 -22.55 -10.00 29.51
CA SER A 318 -22.35 -11.41 29.87
C SER A 318 -22.98 -12.46 28.94
N GLU A 319 -23.72 -12.07 27.89
CA GLU A 319 -24.43 -13.06 27.04
C GLU A 319 -23.81 -13.34 25.65
N ILE A 320 -22.71 -12.69 25.26
CA ILE A 320 -22.06 -12.97 23.95
C ILE A 320 -21.06 -14.14 24.01
N VAL A 321 -20.75 -14.65 25.21
CA VAL A 321 -19.73 -15.72 25.39
C VAL A 321 -20.29 -17.13 25.14
N ILE A 322 -21.61 -17.31 25.10
CA ILE A 322 -22.21 -18.66 25.03
C ILE A 322 -22.52 -19.12 23.59
N SER A 323 -22.68 -18.20 22.62
CA SER A 323 -23.12 -18.58 21.26
C SER A 323 -22.01 -18.98 20.28
N PHE A 324 -20.72 -18.83 20.61
CA PHE A 324 -19.63 -19.22 19.71
C PHE A 324 -19.08 -20.64 19.98
N ASN A 325 -19.10 -21.10 21.24
CA ASN A 325 -18.67 -22.47 21.58
C ASN A 325 -19.69 -23.54 21.15
N ALA A 326 -21.00 -23.24 21.18
CA ALA A 326 -22.03 -24.18 20.75
C ALA A 326 -21.98 -24.47 19.22
N TYR A 327 -21.48 -23.54 18.41
CA TYR A 327 -21.32 -23.74 16.97
C TYR A 327 -20.10 -24.62 16.64
N LEU A 328 -19.02 -24.50 17.42
CA LEU A 328 -17.80 -25.29 17.23
C LEU A 328 -17.95 -26.75 17.70
N GLU A 329 -18.77 -27.01 18.73
CA GLU A 329 -19.09 -28.38 19.15
C GLU A 329 -20.02 -29.11 18.16
N SER A 330 -20.89 -28.39 17.43
CA SER A 330 -21.74 -29.01 16.39
C SER A 330 -21.00 -29.43 15.11
N LEU A 331 -19.74 -28.99 14.92
CA LEU A 331 -18.92 -29.32 13.75
C LEU A 331 -17.97 -30.50 13.98
N SER A 332 -17.96 -31.09 15.19
CA SER A 332 -17.06 -32.19 15.57
C SER A 332 -17.71 -33.58 15.57
N TYR A 333 -19.01 -33.68 15.28
CA TYR A 333 -19.72 -34.97 15.16
C TYR A 333 -20.42 -35.06 13.80
N HIS A 334 -19.67 -35.44 12.76
CA HIS A 334 -20.16 -36.28 11.66
C HIS A 334 -19.05 -36.52 10.64
N LYS A 335 -18.42 -37.69 10.72
CA LYS A 335 -18.11 -38.50 9.54
C LYS A 335 -18.27 -39.98 9.91
N PRO A 336 -18.81 -40.81 9.01
CA PRO A 336 -19.02 -42.24 9.23
C PRO A 336 -17.72 -43.02 9.39
#